data_AF-A0AAJ5WSV6-F1
#
_entry.id   AF-A0AAJ5WSV6-F1
#
_cell.length_a   1.000
_cell.length_b   1.000
_cell.length_c   1.000
_cell.angle_alpha   90.00
_cell.angle_beta   90.00
_cell.angle_gamma   90.00
#
_symmetry.space_group_name_H-M   'P 1'
#
loop_
_entity.id
_entity.type
_entity.pdbx_description
1 polymer ?
#
loop_
_entity_poly.entity_id
_entity_poly.type
_entity_poly.pdbx_seq_one_letter_code
_entity_poly.pdbx_strand_id
1 'polypeptide(L)'
;MQSIYQSSDKKLNVEIPFDIIEAIKQYSDTAGRNETGGILIGNYNNSHDTAQIKNVTGPPADSKSGRNWFYRGLKNLQTKLNEYWNKKQYYLGEWHYHPYSSPSPSTVDTSQMFKIAISSDYRCPEPVMLIIGGSRGKYQIAVFVFVRSDRMIELKMLPQVSHNKSE
;
A
#
# COMPACT_ATOMS: atom_id res chain seq x y z
N MET A 1 16.64 -4.86 4.94
CA MET A 1 16.55 -4.90 3.46
C MET A 1 15.16 -4.40 3.05
N GLN A 2 14.94 -3.98 1.79
CA GLN A 2 13.66 -3.44 1.33
C GLN A 2 13.36 -3.85 -0.12
N SER A 3 12.09 -3.93 -0.48
CA SER A 3 11.63 -4.07 -1.86
C SER A 3 11.49 -2.70 -2.52
N ILE A 4 11.88 -2.59 -3.78
CA ILE A 4 11.74 -1.35 -4.57
C ILE A 4 10.85 -1.68 -5.77
N TYR A 5 9.81 -0.89 -5.95
CA TYR A 5 8.91 -0.95 -7.11
C TYR A 5 9.10 0.31 -7.93
N GLN A 6 9.18 0.19 -9.26
CA GLN A 6 9.47 1.33 -10.15
C GLN A 6 8.51 1.35 -11.35
N SER A 7 8.11 2.55 -11.78
CA SER A 7 7.33 2.75 -13.00
C SER A 7 8.16 2.44 -14.25
N SER A 8 7.52 2.10 -15.37
CA SER A 8 8.22 1.79 -16.63
C SER A 8 9.09 2.93 -17.16
N ASP A 9 8.69 4.19 -16.90
CA ASP A 9 9.44 5.40 -17.26
C ASP A 9 10.49 5.82 -16.22
N LYS A 10 10.60 5.05 -15.13
CA LYS A 10 11.54 5.24 -14.00
C LYS A 10 11.37 6.55 -13.22
N LYS A 11 10.22 7.22 -13.37
CA LYS A 11 9.94 8.50 -12.69
C LYS A 11 9.29 8.34 -11.33
N LEU A 12 8.71 7.18 -11.04
CA LEU A 12 8.03 6.91 -9.77
C LEU A 12 8.57 5.64 -9.14
N ASN A 13 8.82 5.70 -7.84
CA ASN A 13 9.32 4.59 -7.06
C ASN A 13 8.53 4.43 -5.76
N VAL A 14 8.38 3.19 -5.30
CA VAL A 14 7.85 2.86 -3.97
C VAL A 14 8.84 1.93 -3.28
N GLU A 15 9.32 2.34 -2.12
CA GLU A 15 10.20 1.56 -1.27
C GLU A 15 9.41 0.96 -0.10
N ILE A 16 9.46 -0.35 0.05
CA ILE A 16 8.70 -1.09 1.06
C ILE A 16 9.66 -1.98 1.86
N PRO A 17 9.91 -1.66 3.13
CA PRO A 17 10.67 -2.52 4.03
C PRO A 17 10.05 -3.93 4.16
N PHE A 18 10.89 -4.96 4.33
CA PHE A 18 10.39 -6.34 4.41
C PHE A 18 9.49 -6.59 5.62
N ASP A 19 9.77 -5.97 6.77
CA ASP A 19 8.92 -6.03 7.96
C ASP A 19 7.51 -5.48 7.72
N ILE A 20 7.37 -4.44 6.88
CA ILE A 20 6.06 -3.95 6.45
C ILE A 20 5.33 -4.97 5.57
N ILE A 21 6.03 -5.62 4.65
CA ILE A 21 5.46 -6.71 3.83
C ILE A 21 5.01 -7.88 4.72
N GLU A 22 5.82 -8.26 5.71
CA GLU A 22 5.47 -9.32 6.66
C GLU A 22 4.27 -8.94 7.54
N ALA A 23 4.17 -7.69 8.00
CA ALA A 23 2.99 -7.21 8.73
C ALA A 23 1.72 -7.30 7.87
N ILE A 24 1.77 -6.91 6.59
CA ILE A 24 0.65 -7.04 5.64
C ILE A 24 0.26 -8.52 5.45
N LYS A 25 1.24 -9.42 5.32
CA LYS A 25 0.98 -10.88 5.24
C LYS A 25 0.32 -11.40 6.52
N GLN A 26 0.75 -10.96 7.70
CA GLN A 26 0.15 -11.36 8.98
C GLN A 26 -1.32 -10.90 9.10
N TYR A 27 -1.63 -9.68 8.67
CA TYR A 27 -3.02 -9.21 8.61
C TYR A 27 -3.85 -10.02 7.60
N SER A 28 -3.27 -10.36 6.45
CA SER A 28 -3.92 -11.18 5.41
C SER A 28 -4.20 -12.60 5.90
N ASP A 29 -3.22 -13.23 6.57
CA ASP A 29 -3.35 -14.55 7.20
C ASP A 29 -4.45 -14.55 8.27
N THR A 30 -4.53 -13.49 9.07
CA THR A 30 -5.56 -13.33 10.11
C THR A 30 -6.96 -13.16 9.51
N ALA A 31 -7.10 -12.45 8.40
CA ALA A 31 -8.38 -12.27 7.70
C ALA A 31 -8.86 -13.55 6.99
N GLY A 32 -7.93 -14.44 6.63
CA GLY A 32 -8.23 -15.75 6.06
C GLY A 32 -8.91 -15.68 4.69
N ARG A 33 -10.24 -15.90 4.67
CA ARG A 33 -11.04 -15.92 3.44
C ARG A 33 -11.77 -14.62 3.14
N ASN A 34 -11.65 -13.62 4.01
CA ASN A 34 -12.26 -12.32 3.83
C ASN A 34 -11.22 -11.32 3.33
N GLU A 35 -11.67 -10.34 2.56
CA GLU A 35 -10.87 -9.17 2.25
C GLU A 35 -10.56 -8.39 3.53
N THR A 36 -9.42 -7.72 3.54
CA THR A 36 -9.00 -6.82 4.61
C THR A 36 -8.10 -5.75 4.04
N GLY A 37 -7.71 -4.78 4.85
CA GLY A 37 -6.81 -3.73 4.42
C GLY A 37 -6.52 -2.72 5.51
N GLY A 38 -5.87 -1.63 5.11
CA GLY A 38 -5.51 -0.53 5.99
C GLY A 38 -4.70 0.52 5.22
N ILE A 39 -4.08 1.45 5.95
CA ILE A 39 -3.38 2.57 5.34
C ILE A 39 -1.86 2.35 5.32
N LEU A 40 -1.22 2.89 4.29
CA LEU A 40 0.22 3.00 4.14
C LEU A 40 0.68 4.35 4.68
N ILE A 41 1.74 4.36 5.48
CA ILE A 41 2.25 5.57 6.15
C ILE A 41 3.75 5.69 5.90
N GLY A 42 4.22 6.89 5.61
CA GLY A 42 5.62 7.15 5.33
C GLY A 42 5.89 8.56 4.84
N ASN A 43 6.92 8.74 4.03
CA ASN A 43 7.31 10.04 3.51
C ASN A 43 7.82 9.92 2.09
N TYR A 44 7.83 11.02 1.35
CA TYR A 44 8.56 11.09 0.08
C TYR A 44 10.02 11.46 0.34
N ASN A 45 10.91 11.04 -0.57
CA ASN A 45 12.28 11.57 -0.62
C ASN A 45 12.29 13.05 -1.06
N ASN A 46 13.46 13.69 -0.99
CA ASN A 46 13.59 15.13 -1.32
C ASN A 46 13.23 15.47 -2.79
N SER A 47 13.40 14.52 -3.70
CA SER A 47 13.04 14.68 -5.11
C SER A 47 11.55 14.45 -5.40
N HIS A 48 10.79 13.98 -4.41
CA HIS A 48 9.38 13.60 -4.50
C HIS A 48 9.06 12.55 -5.57
N ASP A 49 10.04 11.77 -6.00
CA ASP A 49 9.89 10.69 -6.98
C ASP A 49 9.77 9.30 -6.33
N THR A 50 10.01 9.22 -5.02
CA THR A 50 10.07 7.97 -4.27
C THR A 50 9.21 8.05 -3.01
N ALA A 51 8.13 7.27 -2.97
CA ALA A 51 7.33 7.07 -1.77
C ALA A 51 8.01 6.01 -0.89
N GLN A 52 8.46 6.41 0.30
CA GLN A 52 9.13 5.53 1.25
C GLN A 52 8.14 5.09 2.31
N ILE A 53 7.62 3.86 2.19
CA ILE A 53 6.72 3.30 3.19
C ILE A 53 7.51 3.01 4.46
N LYS A 54 7.05 3.51 5.60
CA LYS A 54 7.71 3.35 6.91
C LYS A 54 6.84 2.60 7.90
N ASN A 55 5.52 2.66 7.74
CA ASN A 55 4.53 2.07 8.64
C ASN A 55 3.30 1.62 7.87
N VAL A 56 2.54 0.70 8.47
CA VAL A 56 1.27 0.21 7.95
C VAL A 56 0.31 0.00 9.11
N THR A 57 -0.99 0.15 8.86
CA THR A 57 -2.01 -0.25 9.82
C THR A 57 -2.71 -1.52 9.37
N GLY A 58 -3.14 -2.36 10.31
CA GLY A 58 -4.21 -3.32 10.07
C GLY A 58 -5.56 -2.63 9.86
N PRO A 59 -6.65 -3.42 9.66
CA PRO A 59 -7.99 -2.87 9.55
C PRO A 59 -8.38 -2.19 10.87
N PRO A 60 -8.91 -0.96 10.83
CA PRO A 60 -9.57 -0.36 11.99
C PRO A 60 -10.66 -1.28 12.57
N ALA A 61 -10.87 -1.23 13.88
CA ALA A 61 -11.78 -2.17 14.56
C ALA A 61 -13.27 -2.03 14.17
N ASP A 62 -13.64 -0.91 13.56
CA ASP A 62 -14.97 -0.64 12.99
C ASP A 62 -15.07 -0.99 11.49
N SER A 63 -14.03 -1.62 10.92
CA SER A 63 -14.06 -2.09 9.53
C SER A 63 -15.03 -3.26 9.37
N LYS A 64 -15.58 -3.37 8.17
CA LYS A 64 -16.46 -4.49 7.77
C LYS A 64 -15.85 -5.20 6.58
N SER A 65 -15.96 -6.52 6.53
CA SER A 65 -15.48 -7.30 5.40
C SER A 65 -16.34 -8.51 5.09
N GLY A 66 -16.21 -8.97 3.84
CA GLY A 66 -16.67 -10.26 3.37
C GLY A 66 -15.63 -10.86 2.43
N ARG A 67 -16.01 -11.92 1.71
CA ARG A 67 -15.08 -12.65 0.83
C ARG A 67 -14.56 -11.83 -0.36
N ASN A 68 -15.34 -10.85 -0.80
CA ASN A 68 -15.13 -10.10 -2.04
C ASN A 68 -15.41 -8.59 -1.84
N TRP A 69 -15.37 -8.12 -0.60
CA TRP A 69 -15.54 -6.70 -0.28
C TRP A 69 -14.89 -6.35 1.06
N PHE A 70 -14.35 -5.15 1.15
CA PHE A 70 -13.83 -4.54 2.37
C PHE A 70 -14.26 -3.07 2.47
N TYR A 71 -14.82 -2.70 3.61
CA TYR A 71 -15.07 -1.31 3.98
C TYR A 71 -14.19 -0.94 5.16
N ARG A 72 -13.13 -0.16 4.88
CA ARG A 72 -12.20 0.32 5.90
C ARG A 72 -12.89 1.30 6.85
N GLY A 73 -12.87 0.96 8.14
CA GLY A 73 -13.34 1.86 9.20
C GLY A 73 -12.40 3.07 9.40
N LEU A 74 -12.75 3.94 10.34
CA LEU A 74 -11.96 5.14 10.65
C LEU A 74 -11.48 5.20 12.10
N LYS A 75 -11.92 4.26 12.95
CA LYS A 75 -11.66 4.31 14.38
C LYS A 75 -10.16 4.40 14.67
N ASN A 76 -9.78 5.47 15.38
CA ASN A 76 -8.41 5.81 15.80
C ASN A 76 -7.41 6.10 14.67
N LEU A 77 -7.82 6.14 13.39
CA LEU A 77 -6.89 6.44 12.30
C LEU A 77 -6.34 7.85 12.36
N GLN A 78 -7.20 8.84 12.63
CA GLN A 78 -6.75 10.24 12.75
C GLN A 78 -5.75 10.41 13.89
N THR A 79 -6.00 9.78 15.05
CA THR A 79 -5.08 9.81 16.20
C THR A 79 -3.71 9.24 15.82
N LYS A 80 -3.68 8.07 15.17
CA LYS A 80 -2.43 7.47 14.66
C LYS A 80 -1.71 8.39 13.67
N LEU A 81 -2.45 8.96 12.71
CA LEU A 81 -1.87 9.88 11.72
C LEU A 81 -1.29 11.14 12.39
N ASN A 82 -1.92 11.66 13.44
CA ASN A 82 -1.40 12.79 14.22
C ASN A 82 -0.09 12.41 14.93
N GLU A 83 0.03 11.19 15.46
CA GLU A 83 1.28 10.71 16.08
C GLU A 83 2.41 10.61 15.06
N TYR A 84 2.12 10.11 13.86
CA TYR A 84 3.09 10.00 12.76
C TYR A 84 3.44 11.35 12.14
N TRP A 85 2.52 12.31 12.16
CA TRP A 85 2.76 13.67 11.66
C TRP A 85 3.97 14.32 12.34
N ASN A 86 4.10 14.16 13.66
CA ASN A 86 5.24 14.67 14.44
C ASN A 86 6.58 14.03 14.05
N LYS A 87 6.54 12.86 13.40
CA LYS A 87 7.70 12.14 12.87
C LYS A 87 7.94 12.42 11.38
N LYS A 88 7.24 13.40 10.80
CA LYS A 88 7.22 13.71 9.36
C LYS A 88 6.83 12.50 8.51
N GLN A 89 5.89 11.71 9.01
CA GLN A 89 5.30 10.58 8.31
C GLN A 89 3.81 10.83 8.12
N TYR A 90 3.34 10.56 6.91
CA TYR A 90 2.05 10.97 6.40
C TYR A 90 1.33 9.77 5.80
N TYR A 91 0.03 9.92 5.59
CA TYR A 91 -0.73 9.01 4.75
C TYR A 91 -0.15 8.99 3.33
N LEU A 92 0.15 7.79 2.81
CA LEU A 92 0.67 7.59 1.46
C LEU A 92 -0.28 6.79 0.57
N GLY A 93 -1.35 6.22 1.11
CA GLY A 93 -2.27 5.39 0.35
C GLY A 93 -2.88 4.25 1.14
N GLU A 94 -3.39 3.26 0.42
CA GLU A 94 -4.13 2.11 0.96
C GLU A 94 -3.41 0.80 0.62
N TRP A 95 -3.66 -0.23 1.41
CA TRP A 95 -3.35 -1.60 1.03
C TRP A 95 -4.56 -2.51 1.26
N HIS A 96 -4.82 -3.44 0.34
CA HIS A 96 -5.90 -4.42 0.44
C HIS A 96 -5.40 -5.86 0.22
N TYR A 97 -6.09 -6.82 0.83
CA TYR A 97 -5.90 -8.25 0.63
C TYR A 97 -7.05 -8.84 -0.19
N HIS A 98 -6.72 -9.52 -1.29
CA HIS A 98 -7.64 -10.24 -2.16
C HIS A 98 -7.45 -11.76 -1.98
N PRO A 99 -8.24 -12.43 -1.12
CA PRO A 99 -8.08 -13.85 -0.82
C PRO A 99 -8.31 -14.73 -2.07
N TYR A 100 -7.37 -15.65 -2.30
CA TYR A 100 -7.38 -16.63 -3.40
C TYR A 100 -7.50 -16.02 -4.81
N SER A 101 -7.17 -14.74 -4.96
CA SER A 101 -7.30 -13.99 -6.21
C SER A 101 -5.98 -13.32 -6.58
N SER A 102 -5.85 -12.83 -7.82
CA SER A 102 -4.70 -12.03 -8.23
C SER A 102 -4.66 -10.70 -7.47
N PRO A 103 -3.48 -10.06 -7.34
CA PRO A 103 -3.35 -8.74 -6.73
C PRO A 103 -3.81 -7.60 -7.67
N SER A 104 -4.83 -7.83 -8.48
CA SER A 104 -5.37 -6.85 -9.42
C SER A 104 -6.42 -5.98 -8.72
N PRO A 105 -6.40 -4.65 -8.89
CA PRO A 105 -7.39 -3.77 -8.29
C PRO A 105 -8.76 -3.98 -8.94
N SER A 106 -9.80 -3.99 -8.12
CA SER A 106 -11.19 -3.98 -8.58
C SER A 106 -11.60 -2.59 -9.07
N THR A 107 -12.78 -2.50 -9.69
CA THR A 107 -13.40 -1.21 -10.03
C THR A 107 -13.68 -0.36 -8.78
N VAL A 108 -13.96 -0.99 -7.64
CA VAL A 108 -14.19 -0.28 -6.37
C VAL A 108 -12.88 0.33 -5.85
N ASP A 109 -11.79 -0.45 -5.89
CA ASP A 109 -10.46 0.00 -5.48
C ASP A 109 -10.01 1.19 -6.33
N THR A 110 -10.05 1.04 -7.65
CA THR A 110 -9.64 2.10 -8.58
C THR A 110 -10.46 3.38 -8.38
N SER A 111 -11.79 3.27 -8.26
CA SER A 111 -12.65 4.43 -8.01
C SER A 111 -12.35 5.12 -6.68
N GLN A 112 -12.08 4.36 -5.61
CA GLN A 112 -11.70 4.93 -4.32
C GLN A 112 -10.35 5.65 -4.40
N MET A 113 -9.34 5.04 -5.03
CA MET A 113 -8.01 5.64 -5.13
C MET A 113 -8.01 6.92 -5.96
N PHE A 114 -8.79 7.00 -7.04
CA PHE A 114 -8.97 8.25 -7.79
C PHE A 114 -9.67 9.33 -6.96
N LYS A 115 -10.69 8.98 -6.16
CA LYS A 115 -11.34 9.91 -5.22
C LYS A 115 -10.36 10.44 -4.17
N ILE A 116 -9.48 9.57 -3.65
CA ILE A 116 -8.43 9.95 -2.71
C ILE A 116 -7.45 10.92 -3.38
N ALA A 117 -7.00 10.63 -4.60
CA ALA A 117 -6.04 11.45 -5.34
C ALA A 117 -6.51 12.90 -5.60
N ILE A 118 -7.82 13.12 -5.71
CA ILE A 118 -8.39 14.47 -5.92
C ILE A 118 -8.88 15.13 -4.62
N SER A 119 -8.93 14.41 -3.51
CA SER A 119 -9.50 14.92 -2.26
C SER A 119 -8.48 15.78 -1.49
N SER A 120 -8.92 17.00 -1.13
CA SER A 120 -8.15 17.91 -0.27
C SER A 120 -7.98 17.40 1.15
N ASP A 121 -8.84 16.48 1.60
CA ASP A 121 -8.83 15.97 2.97
C ASP A 121 -7.67 14.99 3.19
N TYR A 122 -7.33 14.22 2.14
CA TYR A 122 -6.22 13.26 2.18
C TYR A 122 -4.86 13.92 1.95
N ARG A 123 -4.82 15.06 1.23
CA ARG A 123 -3.57 15.75 0.84
C ARG A 123 -2.51 14.81 0.24
N CYS A 124 -2.98 13.83 -0.52
CA CYS A 124 -2.17 12.80 -1.15
C CYS A 124 -2.54 12.74 -2.64
N PRO A 125 -1.88 13.52 -3.50
CA PRO A 125 -2.24 13.60 -4.93
C PRO A 125 -1.78 12.38 -5.74
N GLU A 126 -0.81 11.63 -5.21
CA GLU A 126 -0.28 10.40 -5.79
C GLU A 126 -0.42 9.20 -4.82
N PRO A 127 -1.64 8.78 -4.44
CA PRO A 127 -1.78 7.73 -3.45
C PRO A 127 -1.36 6.37 -4.00
N VAL A 128 -0.61 5.64 -3.18
CA VAL A 128 -0.12 4.28 -3.44
C VAL A 128 -1.22 3.27 -3.11
N MET A 129 -1.46 2.31 -3.99
CA MET A 129 -2.27 1.12 -3.70
C MET A 129 -1.36 -0.10 -3.69
N LEU A 130 -1.31 -0.81 -2.57
CA LEU A 130 -0.70 -2.14 -2.50
C LEU A 130 -1.80 -3.19 -2.43
N ILE A 131 -1.78 -4.15 -3.35
CA ILE A 131 -2.68 -5.30 -3.26
C ILE A 131 -1.85 -6.54 -3.04
N ILE A 132 -2.19 -7.28 -1.99
CA ILE A 132 -1.70 -8.63 -1.75
C ILE A 132 -2.79 -9.62 -2.15
N GLY A 133 -2.49 -10.49 -3.09
CA GLY A 133 -3.40 -11.52 -3.60
C GLY A 133 -2.90 -12.92 -3.24
N GLY A 134 -3.81 -13.89 -3.23
CA GLY A 134 -3.50 -15.31 -3.06
C GLY A 134 -3.82 -15.83 -1.67
N SER A 135 -2.97 -16.69 -1.13
CA SER A 135 -3.18 -17.34 0.17
C SER A 135 -1.86 -17.55 0.89
N ARG A 136 -1.92 -17.90 2.17
CA ARG A 136 -0.75 -18.21 3.01
C ARG A 136 0.29 -19.05 2.27
N GLY A 137 1.52 -18.55 2.21
CA GLY A 137 2.66 -19.19 1.54
C GLY A 137 2.71 -19.03 0.01
N LYS A 138 1.70 -18.44 -0.62
CA LYS A 138 1.60 -18.21 -2.08
C LYS A 138 1.11 -16.80 -2.40
N TYR A 139 1.54 -15.82 -1.61
CA TYR A 139 1.17 -14.43 -1.81
C TYR A 139 1.85 -13.82 -3.02
N GLN A 140 1.10 -13.00 -3.75
CA GLN A 140 1.60 -12.11 -4.81
C GLN A 140 1.27 -10.68 -4.41
N ILE A 141 2.17 -9.74 -4.70
CA ILE A 141 1.97 -8.32 -4.41
C ILE A 141 2.05 -7.54 -5.73
N ALA A 142 1.12 -6.62 -5.90
CA ALA A 142 1.18 -5.59 -6.93
C ALA A 142 1.07 -4.21 -6.29
N VAL A 143 1.76 -3.23 -6.88
CA VAL A 143 1.83 -1.86 -6.38
C VAL A 143 1.46 -0.92 -7.51
N PHE A 144 0.57 0.02 -7.21
CA PHE A 144 0.06 1.00 -8.15
C PHE A 144 0.18 2.39 -7.55
N VAL A 145 0.38 3.39 -8.42
CA VAL A 145 0.27 4.81 -8.06
C VAL A 145 -0.86 5.40 -8.89
N PHE A 146 -1.80 6.05 -8.22
CA PHE A 146 -2.88 6.77 -8.87
C PHE A 146 -2.47 8.23 -8.91
N VAL A 147 -2.47 8.86 -10.08
CA VAL A 147 -2.18 10.29 -10.19
C VAL A 147 -3.45 11.06 -10.48
N ARG A 148 -3.52 12.31 -9.99
CA ARG A 148 -4.67 13.22 -10.13
C ARG A 148 -5.24 13.39 -11.56
N SER A 149 -4.47 13.03 -12.59
CA SER A 149 -4.87 13.02 -14.02
C SER A 149 -5.67 11.77 -14.45
N ASP A 150 -6.28 11.05 -13.50
CA ASP A 150 -7.05 9.82 -13.74
C ASP A 150 -6.23 8.69 -14.41
N ARG A 151 -4.94 8.64 -14.09
CA ARG A 151 -4.04 7.58 -14.55
C ARG A 151 -3.63 6.70 -13.39
N MET A 152 -3.77 5.40 -13.59
CA MET A 152 -3.22 4.36 -12.72
C MET A 152 -1.93 3.83 -13.35
N ILE A 153 -0.84 3.86 -12.60
CA ILE A 153 0.47 3.39 -13.04
C ILE A 153 0.82 2.16 -12.19
N GLU A 154 0.99 1.00 -12.81
CA GLU A 154 1.53 -0.18 -12.13
C GLU A 154 3.05 -0.09 -12.04
N LEU A 155 3.61 -0.37 -10.87
CA LEU A 155 5.04 -0.38 -10.62
C LEU A 155 5.53 -1.82 -10.55
N LYS A 156 6.69 -2.09 -11.19
CA LYS A 156 7.30 -3.42 -11.21
C LYS A 156 8.40 -3.52 -10.16
N MET A 157 8.43 -4.63 -9.44
CA MET A 157 9.48 -4.88 -8.46
C MET A 157 10.82 -5.02 -9.15
N LEU A 158 11.82 -4.27 -8.69
CA LEU A 158 13.18 -4.38 -9.17
C LEU A 158 13.85 -5.65 -8.61
N PRO A 159 14.71 -6.32 -9.38
CA PRO A 159 15.52 -7.41 -8.87
C PRO A 159 16.35 -6.96 -7.67
N GLN A 160 16.35 -7.74 -6.60
CA GLN A 160 17.25 -7.51 -5.47
C GLN A 160 18.67 -7.80 -5.94
N VAL A 161 19.53 -6.78 -6.02
CA VAL A 161 20.94 -6.97 -6.36
C VAL A 161 21.61 -7.64 -5.18
N SER A 162 21.83 -8.94 -5.26
CA SER A 162 22.71 -9.67 -4.35
C SER A 162 24.11 -9.10 -4.52
N HIS A 163 24.57 -8.28 -3.57
CA HIS A 163 26.00 -8.03 -3.43
C HIS A 163 26.62 -9.34 -2.95
N ASN A 164 27.09 -10.16 -3.90
CA ASN A 164 28.10 -11.16 -3.59
C ASN A 164 29.30 -10.37 -3.07
N LYS A 165 29.53 -10.42 -1.75
CA LYS A 165 30.83 -10.11 -1.20
C LYS A 165 31.77 -11.17 -1.77
N SER A 166 32.55 -10.79 -2.78
CA SER A 166 33.80 -11.48 -3.08
C SER A 166 34.69 -11.33 -1.84
N GLU A 167 34.96 -12.46 -1.20
CA GLU A 167 36.07 -12.65 -0.25
C GLU A 167 37.43 -12.35 -0.91
#